data_AF-A0A067PFA3-F1
#
_entry.id   AF-A0A067PFA3-F1
#
_cell.length_a   1.000
_cell.length_b   1.000
_cell.length_c   1.000
_cell.angle_alpha   90.00
_cell.angle_beta   90.00
_cell.angle_gamma   90.00
#
_symmetry.space_group_name_H-M   'P 1'
#
loop_
_entity.id
_entity.type
_entity.pdbx_description
1 polymer ?
#
loop_
_entity_poly.entity_id
_entity_poly.type
_entity_poly.pdbx_seq_one_letter_code
_entity_poly.pdbx_strand_id
1 'polypeptide(L)' 'LPLELVYSIVDSVHSRSGVLSLALTCRFFKDRLIPNVLDYREINVPPNALTLWNHLNDNSSLLRHGRVFRFC' A
#
# COMPACT_ATOMS: atom_id res chain seq x y z
N LEU A 1 -6.59 18.32 -7.08
CA LEU A 1 -5.44 18.07 -6.19
C LEU A 1 -4.23 17.68 -7.04
N PRO A 2 -3.01 18.09 -6.66
CA PRO A 2 -1.79 17.51 -7.23
C PRO A 2 -1.76 16.00 -7.01
N LEU A 3 -1.31 15.24 -8.02
CA LEU A 3 -1.28 13.78 -7.92
C LEU A 3 -0.29 13.31 -6.85
N GLU A 4 0.84 14.01 -6.63
CA GLU A 4 1.79 13.63 -5.58
C GLU A 4 1.12 13.66 -4.20
N LEU A 5 0.27 14.66 -3.94
CA LEU A 5 -0.42 14.80 -2.66
C LEU A 5 -1.49 13.72 -2.47
N VAL A 6 -2.11 13.26 -3.55
CA VAL A 6 -3.05 12.13 -3.51
C VAL A 6 -2.32 10.85 -3.18
N TYR A 7 -1.16 10.62 -3.80
CA TYR A 7 -0.33 9.45 -3.51
C TYR A 7 0.20 9.47 -2.07
N SER A 8 0.61 10.63 -1.55
CA SER A 8 1.04 10.73 -0.15
C SER A 8 -0.09 10.42 0.85
N ILE A 9 -1.31 10.85 0.56
CA ILE A 9 -2.49 10.51 1.38
C ILE A 9 -2.75 9.00 1.32
N VAL A 10 -2.70 8.40 0.12
CA VAL A 10 -2.91 6.95 -0.05
C VAL A 10 -1.81 6.14 0.62
N ASP A 11 -0.57 6.63 0.65
CA ASP A 11 0.54 6.00 1.37
C ASP A 11 0.37 6.03 2.88
N SER A 12 -0.31 7.04 3.42
CA SER A 12 -0.70 7.05 4.82
C SER A 12 -1.79 6.02 5.17
N VAL A 13 -2.50 5.46 4.17
CA VAL A 13 -3.56 4.47 4.39
C VAL A 13 -3.01 3.05 4.23
N HIS A 14 -2.86 2.37 5.35
CA HIS A 14 -2.19 1.07 5.43
C HIS A 14 -3.12 -0.13 5.23
N SER A 15 -4.44 0.09 5.13
CA SER A 15 -5.42 -0.96 4.93
C SER A 15 -6.03 -0.90 3.52
N ARG A 16 -6.19 -2.08 2.89
CA ARG A 16 -6.89 -2.22 1.62
C ARG A 16 -8.29 -1.62 1.66
N SER A 17 -9.01 -1.85 2.75
CA SER A 17 -10.36 -1.31 2.97
C SER A 17 -10.38 0.21 3.05
N GLY A 18 -9.36 0.83 3.64
CA GLY A 18 -9.21 2.28 3.68
C GLY A 18 -8.97 2.88 2.29
N VAL A 19 -8.07 2.27 1.51
CA VAL A 19 -7.80 2.72 0.12
C VAL A 19 -9.04 2.52 -0.76
N LEU A 20 -9.77 1.42 -0.60
CA LEU A 20 -11.03 1.19 -1.30
C LEU A 20 -12.08 2.24 -0.91
N SER A 21 -12.20 2.54 0.38
CA SER A 21 -13.14 3.56 0.85
C SER A 21 -12.83 4.92 0.23
N LEU A 22 -11.55 5.30 0.16
CA LEU A 22 -11.10 6.51 -0.56
C LEU A 22 -11.46 6.45 -2.04
N ALA A 23 -11.20 5.33 -2.72
CA ALA A 23 -11.54 5.14 -4.13
C ALA A 23 -13.04 5.33 -4.40
N LEU A 24 -13.90 4.94 -3.46
CA LEU A 24 -15.35 5.04 -3.59
C LEU A 24 -15.92 6.42 -3.26
N THR A 25 -15.15 7.33 -2.66
CA THR A 25 -15.65 8.67 -2.30
C THR A 25 -15.97 9.55 -3.51
N CYS A 26 -15.18 9.48 -4.59
CA CYS A 26 -15.45 10.27 -5.80
C CYS A 26 -14.86 9.65 -7.07
N ARG A 27 -15.34 10.09 -8.24
CA ARG A 27 -14.89 9.59 -9.55
C ARG A 27 -13.38 9.77 -9.78
N PHE A 28 -12.83 10.90 -9.33
CA PHE A 28 -11.39 11.17 -9.45
C PHE A 28 -10.54 10.12 -8.72
N PHE A 29 -10.92 9.74 -7.49
CA PHE A 29 -10.22 8.70 -6.75
C PHE A 29 -10.52 7.31 -7.30
N LYS A 30 -11.75 7.05 -7.75
CA LYS A 30 -12.12 5.78 -8.39
C LYS A 30 -11.18 5.47 -9.56
N ASP A 31 -11.04 6.41 -10.48
CA ASP A 31 -10.27 6.18 -11.72
C ASP A 31 -8.76 6.05 -11.46
N ARG A 32 -8.27 6.57 -10.33
CA ARG A 32 -6.84 6.55 -9.97
C ARG A 32 -6.45 5.44 -9.01
N LEU A 33 -7.34 5.05 -8.09
CA LEU A 33 -7.03 4.15 -6.99
C LEU A 33 -7.56 2.73 -7.20
N ILE A 34 -8.63 2.53 -7.99
CA ILE A 34 -9.14 1.17 -8.24
C ILE A 34 -8.08 0.21 -8.80
N PRO A 35 -7.23 0.59 -9.78
CA PRO A 35 -6.14 -0.30 -10.23
C PRO A 35 -5.24 -0.75 -9.07
N ASN A 36 -4.85 0.19 -8.20
CA ASN A 36 -3.98 -0.09 -7.05
C ASN A 36 -4.65 -0.92 -5.94
N VAL A 37 -5.99 -0.87 -5.82
CA VAL A 37 -6.76 -1.70 -4.87
C VAL A 37 -6.91 -3.14 -5.38
N LEU A 38 -6.95 -3.33 -6.70
CA LEU A 38 -7.02 -4.64 -7.33
C LEU A 38 -5.66 -5.35 -7.28
N ASP A 39 -4.56 -4.61 -7.48
CA ASP A 39 -3.19 -5.13 -7.39
C ASP A 39 -2.62 -5.10 -5.96
N TYR A 40 -3.45 -4.80 -4.96
CA TYR A 40 -3.02 -4.72 -3.57
C TYR A 40 -2.53 -6.10 -3.07
N ARG A 41 -1.24 -6.22 -2.82
CA ARG A 41 -0.64 -7.44 -2.26
C ARG A 41 -0.32 -7.27 -0.79
N GLU A 42 -0.78 -8.21 0.02
CA GLU A 42 -0.38 -8.31 1.42
C GLU A 42 0.78 -9.28 1.53
N ILE A 43 1.89 -8.81 2.09
CA ILE A 43 3.06 -9.64 2.37
C ILE A 43 3.04 -9.92 3.87
N ASN A 44 2.75 -11.16 4.22
CA ASN A 44 2.74 -11.63 5.60
C ASN A 44 4.14 -12.13 5.95
N VAL A 45 4.83 -11.40 6.83
CA VAL A 45 6.20 -11.72 7.22
C VAL A 45 6.25 -12.01 8.71
N PRO A 46 6.76 -13.18 9.14
CA PRO A 46 6.89 -13.46 10.56
C PRO A 46 7.94 -12.52 11.18
N PRO A 47 7.77 -12.16 12.46
CA PRO A 47 8.58 -11.12 13.10
C PRO A 47 10.07 -11.49 13.21
N ASN A 48 10.40 -12.79 13.13
CA ASN A 48 11.75 -13.33 13.18
C ASN A 48 12.46 -13.40 11.81
N ALA A 49 11.79 -13.04 10.71
CA ALA A 49 12.40 -13.03 9.37
C ALA A 49 13.23 -11.76 9.12
N LEU A 50 14.20 -11.48 10.00
CA LEU A 50 15.08 -10.30 9.95
C LEU A 50 15.74 -10.10 8.57
N THR A 51 16.21 -11.18 7.94
CA THR A 51 16.81 -11.12 6.60
C THR A 51 15.83 -10.63 5.55
N LEU A 52 14.56 -11.06 5.62
CA LEU A 52 13.53 -10.61 4.69
C LEU A 52 13.17 -9.15 4.94
N TRP A 53 13.06 -8.74 6.21
CA TRP A 53 12.82 -7.34 6.58
C TRP A 53 13.93 -6.42 6.09
N ASN A 54 15.20 -6.79 6.30
CA ASN A 54 16.35 -6.04 5.81
C ASN A 54 16.33 -5.95 4.29
N HIS A 55 16.06 -7.07 3.60
CA HIS A 55 15.98 -7.08 2.15
C HIS A 55 14.83 -6.22 1.60
N LEU A 56 13.66 -6.20 2.26
CA LEU A 56 12.52 -5.35 1.88
C LEU A 56 12.81 -3.87 2.15
N ASN A 57 13.54 -3.57 3.22
CA ASN A 57 13.97 -2.21 3.54
C ASN A 57 14.98 -1.68 2.51
N ASP A 58 15.95 -2.51 2.12
CA ASP A 58 16.96 -2.19 1.10
C ASP A 58 16.34 -2.10 -0.31
N ASN A 59 15.25 -2.82 -0.55
CA ASN A 59 14.53 -2.86 -1.83
C ASN A 59 13.09 -2.32 -1.69
N SER A 60 12.96 -1.10 -1.18
CA SER A 60 11.65 -0.44 -0.97
C SER A 60 10.80 -0.31 -2.24
N SER A 61 11.40 -0.38 -3.43
CA SER A 61 10.69 -0.43 -4.71
C SER A 61 9.82 -1.69 -4.88
N LEU A 62 10.16 -2.79 -4.20
CA LEU A 62 9.36 -4.01 -4.17
C LEU A 62 8.07 -3.85 -3.35
N LEU A 63 8.04 -2.85 -2.46
CA LEU A 63 6.90 -2.53 -1.60
C LEU A 63 5.92 -1.55 -2.25
N ARG A 64 6.20 -1.08 -3.47
CA ARG A 64 5.40 -0.06 -4.15
C ARG A 64 3.95 -0.49 -4.41
N HIS A 65 3.71 -1.79 -4.50
CA HIS A 65 2.38 -2.40 -4.65
C HIS A 65 2.07 -3.44 -3.56
N GLY A 66 2.99 -3.61 -2.61
CA GLY A 66 2.90 -4.60 -1.54
C GLY A 66 2.93 -3.92 -0.17
N ARG A 67 1.87 -4.09 0.63
CA ARG A 67 1.88 -3.66 2.03
C ARG A 67 2.32 -4.84 2.90
N VAL A 68 3.34 -4.62 3.73
CA VAL A 68 3.89 -5.66 4.61
C VAL A 68 3.20 -5.60 5.96
N PHE A 69 2.70 -6.75 6.42
CA PHE A 69 2.12 -6.90 7.73
C PHE A 69 3.07 -7.66 8.65
N ARG A 70 3.24 -7.13 9.86
CA ARG A 70 3.96 -7.78 10.95
C ARG A 70 2.96 -8.47 11.87
N PHE A 71 3.08 -9.78 12.02
CA PHE A 71 2.35 -10.50 13.07
C PHE A 71 3.17 -10.43 14.36
N CYS A 72 2.52 -10.02 15.46
CA CYS A 72 3.09 -9.99 16.81
C CYS A 72 2.90 -11.35 17.51
#